data_AF-A0A453GGC2-F1
#
_entry.id   AF-A0A453GGC2-F1
#
_cell.length_a   1.000
_cell.length_b   1.000
_cell.length_c   1.000
_cell.angle_alpha   90.00
_cell.angle_beta   90.00
_cell.angle_gamma   90.00
#
_symmetry.space_group_name_H-M   'P 1'
#
loop_
_entity.id
_entity.type
_entity.pdbx_description
1 polymer ?
#
loop_
_entity_poly.entity_id
_entity_poly.type
_entity_poly.pdbx_seq_one_letter_code
_entity_poly.pdbx_strand_id
1 'polypeptide(L)'
;YTVGLAAVTWAIWLAQNKATFEKKLIKSPFEIVFSACSFLLYWAGLQPEEEAMRLRQGTEMIRSSMTRLMAMCENARQMAED
;
A
#
# COMPACT_ATOMS: atom_id res chain seq x y z
N TYR A 1 -0.37 16.92 -0.30
CA TYR A 1 -0.18 16.17 0.99
C TYR A 1 -1.46 15.54 1.54
N THR A 2 -2.57 16.27 1.62
CA THR A 2 -3.85 15.80 2.19
C THR A 2 -4.41 14.55 1.51
N VAL A 3 -4.41 14.52 0.18
CA VAL A 3 -4.95 13.42 -0.63
C VAL A 3 -4.16 12.13 -0.42
N GLY A 4 -2.83 12.21 -0.35
CA GLY A 4 -1.99 11.05 -0.10
C GLY A 4 -2.22 10.44 1.28
N LEU A 5 -2.30 11.28 2.31
CA LEU A 5 -2.63 10.82 3.67
C LEU A 5 -4.02 10.18 3.72
N ALA A 6 -5.01 10.83 3.10
CA ALA A 6 -6.37 10.31 3.08
C ALA A 6 -6.46 8.96 2.35
N ALA A 7 -5.71 8.74 1.27
CA ALA A 7 -5.66 7.46 0.55
C ALA A 7 -5.08 6.34 1.43
N VAL A 8 -4.01 6.63 2.16
CA VAL A 8 -3.37 5.67 3.08
C VAL A 8 -4.30 5.35 4.26
N THR A 9 -4.88 6.37 4.89
CA THR A 9 -5.84 6.18 5.98
C THR A 9 -7.06 5.38 5.52
N TRP A 10 -7.55 5.63 4.30
CA TRP A 10 -8.66 4.89 3.70
C TRP A 10 -8.32 3.41 3.51
N ALA A 11 -7.12 3.10 3.02
CA ALA A 11 -6.67 1.71 2.86
C ALA A 11 -6.61 0.96 4.20
N ILE A 12 -6.10 1.60 5.26
CA ILE A 12 -6.02 1.04 6.60
C ILE A 12 -7.42 0.80 7.16
N TRP A 13 -8.29 1.80 7.09
CA TRP A 13 -9.67 1.71 7.57
C TRP A 13 -10.44 0.59 6.84
N LEU A 14 -10.31 0.49 5.51
CA LEU A 14 -10.94 -0.56 4.74
C LEU A 14 -10.44 -1.96 5.13
N ALA A 15 -9.13 -2.10 5.37
CA ALA A 15 -8.55 -3.36 5.82
C ALA A 15 -9.08 -3.78 7.21
N GLN A 16 -9.15 -2.83 8.16
CA GLN A 16 -9.70 -3.06 9.49
C GLN A 16 -11.19 -3.45 9.46
N ASN A 17 -11.98 -2.79 8.61
CA ASN A 17 -13.39 -3.12 8.44
C ASN A 17 -13.59 -4.50 7.85
N LYS A 18 -12.81 -4.88 6.83
CA LYS A 18 -12.87 -6.23 6.26
C LYS A 18 -12.51 -7.30 7.29
N ALA A 19 -11.52 -7.04 8.13
CA ALA A 19 -11.18 -7.95 9.22
C ALA A 19 -12.30 -8.07 10.27
N THR A 20 -12.94 -6.95 10.62
CA THR A 20 -13.96 -6.89 11.68
C THR A 20 -15.31 -7.43 11.22
N PHE A 21 -15.79 -7.00 10.05
CA PHE A 21 -17.14 -7.29 9.56
C PHE A 21 -17.19 -8.53 8.67
N GLU A 22 -16.18 -8.73 7.81
CA GLU A 22 -16.14 -9.86 6.86
C GLU A 22 -15.31 -11.04 7.37
N LYS A 23 -14.70 -10.92 8.56
CA LYS A 23 -13.77 -11.91 9.15
C LYS A 23 -12.62 -12.28 8.20
N LYS A 24 -12.24 -11.37 7.30
CA LYS A 24 -11.13 -11.57 6.37
C LYS A 24 -9.82 -11.31 7.09
N LEU A 25 -9.05 -12.37 7.35
CA LEU A 25 -7.71 -12.27 7.89
C LEU A 25 -6.78 -11.56 6.89
N ILE A 26 -6.13 -10.50 7.35
CA ILE A 26 -5.05 -9.85 6.63
C ILE A 26 -3.84 -10.76 6.75
N LYS A 27 -3.45 -11.42 5.65
CA LYS A 27 -2.36 -12.41 5.68
C LYS A 27 -0.99 -11.76 5.70
N SER A 28 -0.91 -10.52 5.22
CA SER A 28 0.35 -9.82 5.08
C SER A 28 0.16 -8.30 5.20
N PRO A 29 1.05 -7.59 5.92
CA PRO A 29 1.03 -6.13 5.97
C PRO A 29 1.20 -5.50 4.58
N PHE A 30 1.84 -6.21 3.64
CA PHE A 30 2.00 -5.76 2.26
C PHE A 30 0.67 -5.59 1.54
N GLU A 31 -0.37 -6.37 1.86
CA GLU A 31 -1.70 -6.22 1.25
C GLU A 31 -2.29 -4.83 1.50
N ILE A 32 -2.12 -4.29 2.71
CA ILE A 32 -2.58 -2.95 3.08
C ILE A 32 -1.81 -1.89 2.29
N VAL A 33 -0.48 -2.05 2.17
CA VAL A 33 0.36 -1.07 1.48
C VAL A 33 0.10 -1.07 -0.03
N PHE A 34 -0.04 -2.23 -0.66
CA PHE A 34 -0.39 -2.29 -2.09
C PHE A 34 -1.81 -1.76 -2.32
N SER A 35 -2.76 -1.98 -1.39
CA SER A 35 -4.07 -1.33 -1.45
C SER A 35 -3.96 0.19 -1.36
N ALA A 36 -3.09 0.72 -0.50
CA ALA A 36 -2.84 2.16 -0.41
C ALA A 36 -2.26 2.70 -1.73
N CYS A 37 -1.31 1.99 -2.36
CA CYS A 37 -0.80 2.34 -3.68
C CYS A 37 -1.92 2.39 -4.74
N SER A 38 -2.86 1.45 -4.73
CA SER A 38 -4.02 1.47 -5.63
C SER A 38 -4.88 2.72 -5.42
N PHE A 39 -5.16 3.09 -4.18
CA PHE A 39 -5.92 4.32 -3.88
C PHE A 39 -5.15 5.59 -4.28
N LEU A 40 -3.84 5.64 -4.05
CA LEU A 40 -3.02 6.78 -4.46
C LEU A 40 -3.03 6.97 -5.98
N LEU A 41 -2.89 5.90 -6.76
CA LEU A 41 -2.95 5.98 -8.23
C LEU A 41 -4.35 6.38 -8.73
N TYR A 42 -5.40 5.84 -8.10
CA TYR A 42 -6.78 6.18 -8.44
C TYR A 42 -7.06 7.67 -8.14
N TRP A 43 -6.68 8.13 -6.95
CA TRP A 43 -6.91 9.51 -6.53
C TRP A 43 -5.98 10.51 -7.23
N ALA A 44 -4.83 10.07 -7.75
CA ALA A 44 -4.00 10.90 -8.63
C ALA A 44 -4.77 11.33 -9.88
N GLY A 45 -5.65 10.48 -10.42
CA GLY A 45 -6.51 10.85 -11.55
C GLY A 45 -7.55 11.92 -11.22
N LEU A 46 -7.79 12.21 -9.94
CA LEU A 46 -8.71 13.25 -9.47
C LEU A 46 -8.01 14.58 -9.17
N GLN A 47 -6.66 14.63 -9.26
CA GLN A 47 -5.88 15.82 -8.94
C GLN A 47 -5.46 16.59 -10.20
N PRO A 48 -5.15 17.88 -10.06
CA PRO A 48 -4.43 18.63 -11.10
C PRO A 48 -3.12 17.93 -11.48
N GLU A 49 -2.67 18.11 -12.72
CA GLU A 49 -1.55 17.37 -13.32
C GLU A 49 -0.28 17.35 -12.45
N GLU A 50 0.11 18.49 -11.88
CA GLU A 50 1.29 18.61 -11.02
C GLU A 50 1.17 17.74 -9.76
N GLU A 51 0.05 17.84 -9.05
CA GLU A 51 -0.19 17.06 -7.83
C GLU A 51 -0.39 15.57 -8.15
N ALA A 52 -1.02 15.26 -9.30
CA ALA A 52 -1.15 13.90 -9.80
C ALA A 52 0.22 13.26 -10.07
N MET A 53 1.14 14.01 -10.69
CA MET A 53 2.51 13.55 -10.95
C MET A 53 3.25 13.26 -9.65
N ARG A 54 3.18 14.17 -8.67
CA ARG A 54 3.79 13.98 -7.34
C ARG A 54 3.23 12.75 -6.63
N LEU A 55 1.91 12.52 -6.73
CA LEU A 55 1.26 11.38 -6.11
C LEU A 55 1.68 10.06 -6.77
N ARG A 56 1.80 10.03 -8.10
CA ARG A 56 2.29 8.86 -8.86
C ARG A 56 3.75 8.55 -8.53
N GLN A 57 4.62 9.56 -8.50
CA GLN A 57 6.03 9.39 -8.09
C GLN A 57 6.15 8.86 -6.67
N GLY A 58 5.40 9.43 -5.72
CA GLY A 58 5.33 8.94 -4.34
C GLY A 58 4.88 7.48 -4.26
N THR A 59 3.87 7.12 -5.05
CA THR A 59 3.35 5.75 -5.09
C THR A 59 4.38 4.76 -5.63
N GLU A 60 5.10 5.13 -6.69
CA GLU A 60 6.12 4.27 -7.28
C GLU A 60 7.29 4.03 -6.32
N MET A 61 7.71 5.07 -5.59
CA MET A 61 8.73 4.92 -4.54
C MET A 61 8.27 3.92 -3.46
N ILE A 62 7.05 4.07 -2.94
CA ILE A 62 6.50 3.15 -1.94
C ILE A 62 6.45 1.73 -2.51
N ARG A 63 5.95 1.56 -3.74
CA ARG A 63 5.82 0.26 -4.39
C ARG A 63 7.16 -0.44 -4.57
N SER A 64 8.18 0.29 -5.03
CA SER A 64 9.53 -0.25 -5.22
C SER A 64 10.16 -0.66 -3.89
N SER A 65 10.09 0.21 -2.88
CA SER A 65 10.59 -0.08 -1.53
C SER A 65 9.91 -1.31 -0.92
N MET A 66 8.59 -1.43 -1.06
CA MET A 66 7.83 -2.55 -0.50
C MET A 66 8.11 -3.86 -1.24
N THR A 67 8.24 -3.83 -2.56
CA THR A 67 8.64 -5.01 -3.34
C THR A 67 10.01 -5.53 -2.90
N ARG A 68 10.97 -4.61 -2.66
CA ARG A 68 12.29 -4.99 -2.13
C ARG A 68 12.21 -5.59 -0.73
N LEU A 69 11.44 -4.99 0.17
CA LEU A 69 11.24 -5.51 1.51
C LEU A 69 10.58 -6.89 1.50
N MET A 70 9.59 -7.11 0.62
CA MET A 70 8.93 -8.40 0.46
C MET A 70 9.93 -9.49 0.06
N ALA A 71 10.77 -9.23 -0.94
CA ALA A 71 11.82 -10.15 -1.36
C ALA A 71 12.83 -10.44 -0.24
N MET A 72 13.21 -9.43 0.55
CA MET A 72 14.09 -9.62 1.71
C MET A 72 13.44 -10.50 2.77
N CYS A 73 12.15 -10.31 3.07
CA CYS A 73 11.42 -11.12 4.03
C CYS A 73 11.28 -12.58 3.56
N GLU A 74 11.07 -12.81 2.26
CA GLU A 74 11.01 -14.16 1.68
C GLU A 74 12.37 -14.86 1.80
N ASN A 75 13.46 -14.18 1.45
CA ASN A 75 14.81 -14.72 1.58
C ASN A 75 15.15 -15.04 3.05
N ALA A 76 14.80 -14.14 3.98
CA ALA A 76 15.01 -14.36 5.41
C ALA A 76 14.22 -15.56 5.95
N ARG A 77 13.01 -15.80 5.43
CA ARG A 77 12.21 -16.97 5.79
C ARG A 77 12.84 -18.26 5.29
N GLN A 78 13.34 -18.27 4.05
CA GLN A 78 14.01 -19.45 3.49
C GLN A 78 15.27 -19.84 4.29
N MET A 79 16.10 -18.86 4.64
CA MET A 79 17.31 -19.09 5.46
C MET A 79 17.03 -19.60 6.88
N ALA A 80 15.81 -19.43 7.40
CA ALA A 80 15.42 -19.93 8.71
C ALA A 80 14.82 -21.34 8.66
N GLU A 81 14.43 -21.80 7.47
CA GLU A 81 13.87 -23.13 7.21
C GLU A 81 14.97 -24.14 6.76
N ASP A 82 16.14 -23.65 6.35
CA ASP A 82 17.35 -24.41 5.98
C ASP A 82 18.31 -24.62 7.18
#